data_AF-A0A225V396-F1
#
_entry.id   AF-A0A225V396-F1
#
_cell.length_a   1.000
_cell.length_b   1.000
_cell.length_c   1.000
_cell.angle_alpha   90.00
_cell.angle_beta   90.00
_cell.angle_gamma   90.00
#
_symmetry.space_group_name_H-M   'P 1'
#
loop_
_entity.id
_entity.type
_entity.pdbx_description
1 polymer ?
#
loop_
_entity_poly.entity_id
_entity_poly.type
_entity_poly.pdbx_seq_one_letter_code
_entity_poly.pdbx_strand_id
1 'polypeptide(L)'
;MEDVESMCGRCGASVCDWEHVGSELTEAGARLEVKLIRRRQRGQAIRTALRRLYMYWKHGRMSGEVSTCIPRELNERWPDAKDVSYIQAVGRVNPSTLVIDLFARLRINATGASVPARQTASSASRSAGDRPLNTSW
;
A
#
# COMPACT_ATOMS: atom_id res chain seq x y z
N MET A 1 -16.34 34.94 -12.38
CA MET A 1 -15.28 34.25 -13.13
C MET A 1 -15.56 32.79 -12.87
N GLU A 2 -16.14 32.10 -13.85
CA GLU A 2 -16.49 30.68 -13.71
C GLU A 2 -15.17 29.92 -13.62
N ASP A 3 -14.93 29.23 -12.50
CA ASP A 3 -13.82 28.29 -12.36
C ASP A 3 -14.06 27.16 -13.36
N VAL A 4 -13.46 27.30 -14.55
CA VAL A 4 -13.46 26.23 -15.54
C VAL A 4 -12.63 25.12 -14.92
N GLU A 5 -13.32 24.12 -14.37
CA GLU A 5 -12.69 22.99 -13.73
C GLU A 5 -11.82 22.26 -14.75
N SER A 6 -10.51 22.52 -14.68
CA SER A 6 -9.56 22.07 -15.68
C SER A 6 -9.40 20.57 -15.54
N MET A 7 -9.97 19.82 -16.49
CA MET A 7 -9.83 18.37 -16.51
C MET A 7 -8.39 18.00 -16.83
N CYS A 8 -7.86 17.02 -16.10
CA CYS A 8 -6.54 16.50 -16.38
C CYS A 8 -6.50 15.91 -17.79
N GLY A 9 -5.72 16.49 -18.70
CA GLY A 9 -5.61 16.03 -20.09
C GLY A 9 -5.01 14.63 -20.28
N ARG A 10 -4.77 13.89 -19.18
CA ARG A 10 -4.09 12.60 -19.17
C ARG A 10 -4.95 11.49 -18.57
N CYS A 11 -5.69 11.76 -17.49
CA CYS A 11 -6.67 10.81 -16.94
C CYS A 11 -8.13 11.21 -17.16
N GLY A 12 -8.41 12.42 -17.65
CA GLY A 12 -9.78 12.92 -17.81
C GLY A 12 -10.52 13.14 -16.50
N ALA A 13 -9.83 13.16 -15.36
CA ALA A 13 -10.44 13.48 -14.07
C ALA A 13 -10.45 15.01 -13.86
N SER A 14 -11.51 15.54 -13.24
CA SER A 14 -11.54 16.93 -12.75
C SER A 14 -10.48 17.18 -11.68
N VAL A 15 -10.21 16.16 -10.85
CA VAL A 15 -9.13 16.16 -9.87
C VAL A 15 -8.17 15.01 -10.16
N CYS A 16 -6.98 15.34 -10.66
CA CYS A 16 -5.93 14.36 -10.91
C CYS A 16 -5.27 13.92 -9.60
N ASP A 17 -5.39 12.62 -9.28
CA ASP A 17 -4.74 12.09 -8.08
C ASP A 17 -3.23 12.31 -8.06
N TRP A 18 -2.57 12.26 -9.23
CA TRP A 18 -1.13 12.49 -9.29
C TRP A 18 -0.76 13.94 -8.97
N GLU A 19 -1.57 14.92 -9.37
CA GLU A 19 -1.32 16.31 -9.03
C GLU A 19 -1.48 16.56 -7.54
N HIS A 20 -2.35 15.79 -6.87
CA HIS A 20 -2.57 15.92 -5.43
C HIS A 20 -1.53 15.19 -4.57
N VAL A 21 -1.10 13.98 -4.95
CA VAL A 21 -0.23 13.12 -4.11
C VAL A 21 1.14 12.83 -4.72
N GLY A 22 1.42 13.36 -5.91
CA GLY A 22 2.62 13.01 -6.69
C GLY A 22 3.91 13.44 -6.02
N SER A 23 3.92 14.55 -5.28
CA SER A 23 5.05 15.01 -4.47
C SER A 23 5.45 13.98 -3.41
N GLU A 24 4.48 13.55 -2.62
CA GLU A 24 4.64 12.63 -1.49
C GLU A 24 5.05 11.25 -1.97
N LEU A 25 4.46 10.78 -3.08
CA LEU A 25 4.88 9.54 -3.73
C LEU A 25 6.30 9.64 -4.29
N THR A 26 6.69 10.81 -4.81
CA THR A 26 8.04 11.04 -5.32
C THR A 26 9.08 10.97 -4.22
N GLU A 27 8.82 11.63 -3.09
CA GLU A 27 9.71 11.59 -1.93
C GLU A 27 9.83 10.18 -1.33
N ALA A 28 8.69 9.49 -1.18
CA ALA A 28 8.68 8.10 -0.71
C ALA A 28 9.46 7.17 -1.66
N GLY A 29 9.35 7.40 -2.97
CA GLY A 29 10.07 6.66 -3.99
C GLY A 29 11.59 6.83 -3.90
N ALA A 30 12.06 8.08 -3.74
CA ALA A 30 13.50 8.36 -3.57
C ALA A 30 14.08 7.65 -2.33
N ARG A 31 13.33 7.62 -1.22
CA ARG A 31 13.73 6.88 0.00
C ARG A 31 13.80 5.37 -0.25
N LEU A 32 12.87 4.84 -1.05
CA LEU A 32 12.86 3.42 -1.43
C LEU A 32 14.01 3.07 -2.39
N GLU A 33 14.41 3.96 -3.29
CA GLU A 33 15.55 3.73 -4.19
C GLU A 33 16.85 3.46 -3.46
N VAL A 34 17.14 4.26 -2.43
CA VAL A 34 18.33 4.08 -1.58
C VAL A 34 18.30 2.71 -0.89
N LYS A 35 17.14 2.30 -0.36
CA LYS A 35 16.98 1.00 0.32
C LYS A 35 17.06 -0.19 -0.64
N LEU A 36 16.62 -0.01 -1.89
CA LEU A 36 16.47 -1.10 -2.87
C LEU A 36 17.55 -1.07 -3.96
N ILE A 37 18.65 -0.34 -3.74
CA ILE A 37 19.72 -0.16 -4.73
C ILE A 37 20.28 -1.48 -5.27
N ARG A 38 20.37 -2.53 -4.45
CA ARG A 38 20.90 -3.85 -4.83
C ARG A 38 19.86 -4.80 -5.43
N ARG A 39 18.58 -4.38 -5.55
CA ARG A 39 17.50 -5.26 -5.98
C ARG A 39 17.42 -5.31 -7.52
N ARG A 40 17.46 -6.52 -8.11
CA ARG A 40 17.33 -6.71 -9.56
C ARG A 40 16.08 -6.06 -10.15
N GLN A 41 14.93 -6.24 -9.51
CA GLN A 41 13.65 -5.66 -9.92
C GLN A 41 13.31 -4.42 -9.09
N ARG A 42 14.26 -3.48 -9.00
CA ARG A 42 14.12 -2.27 -8.17
C ARG A 42 12.93 -1.43 -8.60
N GLY A 43 12.79 -1.14 -9.90
CA GLY A 43 11.70 -0.33 -10.45
C GLY A 43 10.33 -0.92 -10.11
N GLN A 44 10.08 -2.18 -10.49
CA GLN A 44 8.87 -2.90 -10.11
C GLN A 44 8.60 -2.92 -8.60
N ALA A 45 9.62 -3.12 -7.76
CA ALA A 45 9.46 -3.12 -6.31
C ALA A 45 9.01 -1.76 -5.76
N ILE A 46 9.62 -0.67 -6.23
CA ILE A 46 9.27 0.69 -5.84
C ILE A 46 7.84 1.00 -6.28
N ARG A 47 7.51 0.76 -7.55
CA ARG A 47 6.16 1.00 -8.09
C ARG A 47 5.10 0.23 -7.32
N THR A 48 5.37 -1.03 -6.98
CA THR A 48 4.45 -1.85 -6.17
C THR A 48 4.24 -1.26 -4.78
N ALA A 49 5.31 -0.83 -4.10
CA ALA A 49 5.21 -0.22 -2.78
C ALA A 49 4.46 1.12 -2.82
N LEU A 50 4.76 1.97 -3.79
CA LEU A 50 4.12 3.29 -3.96
C LEU A 50 2.63 3.17 -4.32
N ARG A 51 2.24 2.21 -5.16
CA ARG A 51 0.81 1.93 -5.42
C ARG A 51 0.07 1.53 -4.15
N ARG A 52 0.66 0.67 -3.33
CA ARG A 52 0.07 0.25 -2.04
C ARG A 52 -0.03 1.41 -1.06
N LEU A 53 0.99 2.27 -1.01
CA LEU A 53 1.02 3.46 -0.16
C LEU A 53 -0.09 4.44 -0.55
N TYR A 54 -0.21 4.75 -1.84
CA TYR A 54 -1.30 5.57 -2.39
C TYR A 54 -2.67 4.99 -2.02
N MET A 55 -2.89 3.69 -2.23
CA MET A 55 -4.17 3.05 -1.90
C MET A 55 -4.49 3.15 -0.42
N TYR A 56 -3.47 3.02 0.43
CA TYR A 56 -3.64 3.15 1.86
C TYR A 56 -4.02 4.58 2.26
N TRP A 57 -3.35 5.59 1.71
CA TRP A 57 -3.69 7.00 1.98
C TRP A 57 -5.09 7.36 1.52
N LYS A 58 -5.51 6.91 0.33
CA LYS A 58 -6.80 7.27 -0.25
C LYS A 58 -7.99 6.49 0.31
N HIS A 59 -7.79 5.20 0.60
CA HIS A 59 -8.89 4.28 0.88
C HIS A 59 -8.71 3.45 2.17
N GLY A 60 -7.62 3.65 2.92
CA GLY A 60 -7.32 2.87 4.13
C GLY A 60 -7.00 1.39 3.87
N ARG A 61 -6.78 0.99 2.61
CA ARG A 61 -6.50 -0.39 2.20
C ARG A 61 -5.30 -0.48 1.27
N MET A 62 -4.55 -1.58 1.31
CA MET A 62 -3.32 -1.73 0.49
C MET A 62 -3.57 -2.27 -0.93
N SER A 63 -4.83 -2.53 -1.32
CA SER A 63 -5.17 -3.17 -2.60
C SER A 63 -6.41 -2.57 -3.22
N GLY A 64 -6.49 -2.66 -4.55
CA GLY A 64 -7.62 -2.21 -5.36
C GLY A 64 -7.14 -1.61 -6.67
N GLU A 65 -8.09 -1.09 -7.43
CA GLU A 65 -7.82 -0.37 -8.67
C GLU A 65 -7.22 1.02 -8.38
N VAL A 66 -6.22 1.40 -9.16
CA VAL A 66 -5.47 2.65 -9.02
C VAL A 66 -5.78 3.53 -10.22
N SER A 67 -6.05 4.82 -10.00
CA SER A 67 -6.33 5.78 -11.09
C SER A 67 -5.18 5.86 -12.09
N THR A 68 -5.49 6.07 -13.37
CA THR A 68 -4.58 5.87 -14.51
C THR A 68 -3.31 6.72 -14.47
N CYS A 69 -3.37 7.95 -13.95
CA CYS A 69 -2.18 8.82 -13.86
C CYS A 69 -1.15 8.31 -12.85
N ILE A 70 -1.56 7.69 -11.75
CA ILE A 70 -0.63 7.15 -10.75
C ILE A 70 0.30 6.07 -11.35
N PRO A 71 -0.16 4.92 -11.88
CA PRO A 71 0.73 3.90 -12.42
C PRO A 71 1.55 4.43 -13.60
N ARG A 72 1.02 5.36 -14.39
CA ARG A 72 1.73 5.98 -15.52
C ARG A 72 2.94 6.78 -15.05
N GLU A 73 2.75 7.71 -14.14
CA GLU A 73 3.81 8.58 -13.61
C GLU A 73 4.83 7.79 -12.78
N LEU A 74 4.37 6.72 -12.09
CA LEU A 74 5.26 5.77 -11.42
C LEU A 74 6.12 4.97 -12.41
N ASN A 75 5.57 4.59 -13.58
CA ASN A 75 6.31 3.87 -14.62
C ASN A 75 7.38 4.77 -15.27
N GLU A 76 7.07 6.05 -15.48
CA GLU A 76 8.00 7.02 -16.06
C GLU A 76 9.19 7.30 -15.12
N ARG A 77 8.95 7.41 -13.81
CA ARG A 77 9.98 7.71 -12.81
C ARG A 77 10.85 6.51 -12.43
N TRP A 78 10.25 5.33 -12.28
CA TRP A 78 10.96 4.11 -11.90
C TRP A 78 10.76 3.01 -12.96
N PRO A 79 11.38 3.15 -14.14
CA PRO A 79 11.29 2.15 -15.18
C PRO A 79 11.92 0.84 -14.72
N ASP A 80 11.47 -0.29 -15.28
CA ASP A 80 12.20 -1.53 -15.12
C ASP A 80 13.53 -1.46 -15.88
N ALA A 81 14.55 -2.09 -15.31
CA ALA A 81 15.76 -2.35 -16.05
C ALA A 81 15.37 -3.23 -17.25
N LYS A 82 15.51 -2.68 -18.47
CA LYS A 82 15.45 -3.48 -19.70
C LYS A 82 16.48 -4.59 -19.52
N ASP A 83 16.08 -5.85 -19.64
CA ASP A 83 16.90 -7.03 -19.36
C ASP A 83 18.35 -6.83 -19.84
N VAL A 84 19.24 -6.52 -18.89
CA VAL A 84 20.66 -6.80 -19.04
C VAL A 84 20.82 -8.17 -18.41
N SER A 85 21.08 -9.16 -19.26
CA SER A 85 21.32 -10.55 -18.91
C SER A 85 22.53 -10.67 -17.99
N TYR A 86 22.33 -10.47 -16.70
CA TYR A 86 23.29 -10.89 -15.68
C TYR A 86 22.62 -11.87 -14.73
N ILE A 87 22.99 -13.14 -14.90
CA ILE A 87 22.66 -14.24 -14.01
C ILE A 87 23.41 -13.99 -12.70
N GLN A 88 22.72 -13.75 -11.59
CA GLN A 88 23.24 -13.99 -10.24
C GLN A 88 22.10 -14.09 -9.20
N ALA A 89 22.37 -14.89 -8.15
CA ALA A 89 21.41 -15.62 -7.33
C ALA A 89 20.45 -14.78 -6.45
N VAL A 90 19.31 -15.39 -6.14
CA VAL A 90 18.08 -14.78 -5.60
C VAL A 90 18.09 -14.73 -4.07
N GLY A 91 17.98 -13.52 -3.51
CA GLY A 91 17.37 -13.31 -2.19
C GLY A 91 15.92 -12.85 -2.34
N ARG A 92 14.94 -13.70 -2.01
CA ARG A 92 13.50 -13.38 -2.06
C ARG A 92 13.14 -12.52 -0.84
N VAL A 93 13.18 -11.20 -0.97
CA VAL A 93 12.62 -10.29 0.05
C VAL A 93 11.17 -9.94 -0.32
N ASN A 94 10.25 -10.25 0.60
CA ASN A 94 8.81 -10.01 0.43
C ASN A 94 8.53 -8.49 0.36
N PRO A 95 7.88 -7.97 -0.69
CA PRO A 95 7.58 -6.55 -0.82
C PRO A 95 6.68 -6.00 0.31
N SER A 96 5.91 -6.86 0.99
CA SER A 96 5.08 -6.43 2.12
C SER A 96 5.90 -6.00 3.34
N THR A 97 7.11 -6.54 3.55
CA THR A 97 8.00 -6.16 4.66
C THR A 97 8.58 -4.75 4.47
N LEU A 98 8.85 -4.36 3.22
CA LEU A 98 9.39 -3.04 2.88
C LEU A 98 8.38 -1.92 3.14
N VAL A 99 7.09 -2.23 2.95
CA VAL A 99 5.98 -1.31 3.22
C VAL A 99 5.84 -1.06 4.72
N ILE A 100 5.92 -2.12 5.55
CA ILE A 100 5.87 -2.01 7.02
C ILE A 100 7.03 -1.17 7.57
N ASP A 101 8.26 -1.36 7.06
CA ASP A 101 9.42 -0.55 7.45
C ASP A 101 9.37 0.90 6.91
N LEU A 102 8.59 1.17 5.86
CA LEU A 102 8.27 2.53 5.42
C LEU A 102 7.25 3.18 6.37
N PHE A 103 6.19 2.47 6.75
CA PHE A 103 5.20 2.94 7.72
C PHE A 103 5.81 3.23 9.10
N ALA A 104 6.71 2.38 9.59
CA ALA A 104 7.37 2.56 10.89
C ALA A 104 8.31 3.78 10.92
N ARG A 105 8.92 4.15 9.78
CA ARG A 105 9.90 5.25 9.70
C ARG A 105 9.35 6.57 9.18
N LEU A 106 8.20 6.55 8.49
CA LEU A 106 7.61 7.78 7.96
C LEU A 106 6.88 8.63 9.00
N ARG A 107 6.68 8.16 10.26
CA ARG A 107 5.91 8.88 11.31
C ARG A 107 4.84 9.76 10.67
N ILE A 108 3.97 9.14 9.87
CA ILE A 108 2.77 9.83 9.43
C ILE A 108 1.97 9.93 10.72
N ASN A 109 2.01 11.09 11.34
CA ASN A 109 1.13 11.45 12.44
C ASN A 109 -0.29 11.31 11.87
N ALA A 110 -0.89 10.13 12.06
CA ALA A 110 -2.32 9.95 12.00
C ALA A 110 -2.95 10.66 13.22
N THR A 111 -2.75 11.98 13.31
CA THR A 111 -3.54 12.85 14.17
C THR A 111 -4.69 13.34 13.32
N GLY A 112 -5.89 12.83 13.57
CA GLY A 112 -7.11 13.45 13.09
C GLY A 112 -8.13 12.51 12.43
N ALA A 113 -8.46 11.38 13.05
CA ALA A 113 -9.80 10.79 12.92
C ALA A 113 -9.97 9.75 14.04
N SER A 114 -10.26 10.25 15.24
CA SER A 114 -10.94 9.44 16.24
C SER A 114 -12.32 9.03 15.74
N VAL A 115 -12.85 7.94 16.31
CA VAL A 115 -14.26 7.49 16.37
C VAL A 115 -14.60 6.24 15.50
N PRO A 116 -15.23 5.20 16.06
CA PRO A 116 -14.95 4.52 17.33
C PRO A 116 -14.78 3.00 17.14
N ALA A 117 -14.12 2.33 18.09
CA ALA A 117 -14.11 0.89 18.17
C ALA A 117 -15.53 0.36 18.45
N ARG A 118 -16.18 -0.25 17.45
CA ARG A 118 -17.40 -1.03 17.68
C ARG A 118 -16.99 -2.43 18.14
N GLN A 119 -16.84 -2.59 19.45
CA GLN A 119 -16.90 -3.90 20.09
C GLN A 119 -18.32 -4.44 20.00
N THR A 120 -18.45 -5.73 19.67
CA THR A 120 -19.48 -6.75 20.03
C THR A 120 -19.80 -7.61 18.80
N ALA A 121 -19.88 -8.93 18.86
CA ALA A 121 -19.70 -9.88 19.94
C ALA A 121 -19.27 -11.23 19.35
N SER A 122 -18.55 -11.99 20.16
CA SER A 122 -18.20 -13.38 19.90
C SER A 122 -19.44 -14.26 19.99
N SER A 123 -19.61 -15.18 19.04
CA SER A 123 -20.42 -16.37 19.23
C SER A 123 -19.85 -17.50 18.38
N ALA A 124 -18.84 -18.16 18.94
CA ALA A 124 -18.43 -19.50 18.51
C ALA A 124 -18.85 -20.47 19.62
N SER A 125 -20.01 -21.08 19.42
CA SER A 125 -20.55 -22.18 20.23
C SER A 125 -19.55 -23.33 20.22
N ARG A 126 -19.03 -23.69 21.39
CA ARG A 126 -18.34 -24.97 21.61
C ARG A 126 -19.18 -25.79 22.59
N SER A 127 -19.96 -26.71 22.04
CA SER A 127 -20.62 -27.77 22.80
C SER A 127 -19.55 -28.79 23.21
N ALA A 128 -18.99 -28.62 24.40
CA ALA A 128 -18.26 -29.68 25.09
C ALA A 128 -19.29 -30.45 25.93
N GLY A 129 -19.51 -31.72 25.59
CA GLY A 129 -20.36 -32.61 26.37
C GLY A 129 -19.65 -33.03 27.63
N ASP A 130 -19.91 -32.33 28.73
CA ASP A 130 -19.63 -32.80 30.09
C ASP A 130 -20.73 -33.80 30.50
N ARG A 131 -20.33 -35.05 30.71
CA ARG A 131 -21.19 -36.11 31.25
C ARG A 131 -20.90 -36.20 32.76
N PRO A 132 -21.84 -35.86 33.65
CA PRO A 132 -21.60 -35.97 35.08
C PRO A 132 -21.71 -37.42 35.57
N LEU A 133 -20.83 -37.72 36.52
CA LEU A 133 -20.87 -38.87 37.43
C LEU A 133 -22.23 -38.93 38.14
N ASN A 134 -22.87 -40.11 38.15
CA ASN A 134 -23.95 -40.40 39.08
C ASN A 134 -23.57 -41.62 39.94
N THR A 135 -23.44 -41.35 41.23
CA THR A 135 -23.42 -42.30 42.34
C THR A 135 -24.82 -42.36 42.95
N SER A 136 -25.49 -43.52 42.99
CA SER A 136 -26.40 -43.90 44.09
C SER A 136 -26.94 -45.34 43.92
N TRP A 137 -26.67 -46.16 44.95
CA TRP A 137 -27.31 -47.40 45.43
C TRP A 137 -27.63 -48.54 44.46
#